data_AF-A0A0Q9MD96-F1
#
_entry.id   AF-A0A0Q9MD96-F1
#
_cell.length_a   1.000
_cell.length_b   1.000
_cell.length_c   1.000
_cell.angle_alpha   90.00
_cell.angle_beta   90.00
_cell.angle_gamma   90.00
#
_symmetry.space_group_name_H-M   'P 1'
#
loop_
_entity.id
_entity.type
_entity.pdbx_description
1 polymer ?
#
loop_
_entity_poly.entity_id
_entity_poly.type
_entity_poly.pdbx_seq_one_letter_code
_entity_poly.pdbx_strand_id
1 'polypeptide(L)'
;MEGRPVPLVLSLSRCGDWAVVAGQLDADLTGAVGVDIEDESSTAFEGFDAELLTDGERRLTLNTPEHSRPRLRAQLWTRKEALLKALGTGLAREPNSIDVVADPRVRSMAPEPLGLPADLAVAVAWLAVPPLR
;
A
#
# COMPACT_ATOMS: atom_id res chain seq x y z
N MET A 1 -21.70 -27.75 -7.89
CA MET A 1 -21.53 -26.29 -8.05
C MET A 1 -20.63 -26.07 -9.23
N GLU A 2 -21.17 -25.59 -10.35
CA GLU A 2 -20.35 -25.22 -11.51
C GLU A 2 -19.98 -23.74 -11.36
N GLY A 3 -18.69 -23.46 -11.18
CA GLY A 3 -18.19 -22.09 -11.11
C GLY A 3 -18.09 -21.50 -12.51
N ARG A 4 -18.56 -20.26 -12.70
CA ARG A 4 -18.35 -19.51 -13.95
C ARG A 4 -17.06 -18.69 -13.83
N PRO A 5 -16.17 -18.72 -14.84
CA PRO A 5 -15.01 -17.84 -14.87
C PRO A 5 -15.44 -16.37 -14.81
N VAL A 6 -14.77 -15.59 -13.97
CA VAL A 6 -14.92 -14.14 -13.90
C VAL A 6 -13.54 -13.50 -14.04
N PRO A 7 -13.40 -12.43 -14.84
CA PRO A 7 -12.16 -11.69 -14.90
C PRO A 7 -11.87 -11.03 -13.54
N LEU A 8 -10.64 -11.22 -13.07
CA LEU A 8 -10.16 -10.80 -11.77
C LEU A 8 -8.82 -10.11 -11.95
N VAL A 9 -8.70 -8.87 -11.47
CA VAL A 9 -7.41 -8.21 -11.34
C VAL A 9 -6.87 -8.55 -9.96
N LEU A 10 -5.61 -8.98 -9.90
CA LEU A 10 -4.95 -9.42 -8.68
C LEU A 10 -3.67 -8.62 -8.43
N SER A 11 -3.37 -8.40 -7.15
CA SER A 11 -2.06 -7.95 -6.69
C SER A 11 -1.63 -8.81 -5.50
N LEU A 12 -0.32 -9.02 -5.38
CA LEU A 12 0.29 -9.81 -4.31
C LEU A 12 1.45 -9.02 -3.69
N SER A 13 1.63 -9.14 -2.37
CA SER A 13 2.84 -8.70 -1.68
C SER A 13 3.23 -9.67 -0.57
N ARG A 14 4.48 -9.59 -0.12
CA ARG A 14 5.05 -10.46 0.91
C ARG A 14 6.01 -9.69 1.82
N CYS A 15 5.99 -10.02 3.11
CA CYS A 15 6.93 -9.53 4.11
C CYS A 15 7.20 -10.65 5.12
N GLY A 16 8.47 -11.03 5.28
CA GLY A 16 8.85 -12.23 6.04
C GLY A 16 8.10 -13.48 5.55
N ASP A 17 7.47 -14.19 6.48
CA ASP A 17 6.69 -15.41 6.23
C ASP A 17 5.24 -15.15 5.78
N TRP A 18 4.85 -13.87 5.62
CA TRP A 18 3.49 -13.48 5.32
C TRP A 18 3.35 -13.02 3.88
N ALA A 19 2.21 -13.37 3.28
CA ALA A 19 1.80 -12.87 1.98
C ALA A 19 0.34 -12.43 2.03
N VAL A 20 0.04 -11.36 1.28
CA VAL A 20 -1.31 -10.84 1.10
C VAL A 20 -1.63 -10.80 -0.38
N VAL A 21 -2.88 -11.12 -0.70
CA VAL A 21 -3.42 -11.04 -2.06
C VAL A 21 -4.67 -10.17 -2.01
N ALA A 22 -4.72 -9.17 -2.87
CA ALA A 22 -5.92 -8.38 -3.12
C ALA A 22 -6.46 -8.71 -4.51
N GLY A 23 -7.78 -8.74 -4.62
CA GLY A 23 -8.47 -9.00 -5.87
C GLY A 23 -9.66 -8.07 -6.08
N GLN A 24 -9.87 -7.68 -7.32
CA GLN A 24 -11.04 -6.91 -7.76
C GLN A 24 -11.71 -7.65 -8.92
N LEU A 25 -13.01 -7.94 -8.77
CA LEU A 25 -13.84 -8.38 -9.89
C LEU A 25 -13.95 -7.23 -10.87
N ASP A 26 -13.56 -7.48 -12.11
CA ASP A 26 -13.52 -6.45 -13.13
C ASP A 26 -13.84 -7.05 -14.48
N ALA A 27 -15.11 -6.92 -14.88
CA ALA A 27 -15.64 -7.44 -16.14
C ALA A 27 -14.87 -6.92 -17.37
N ASP A 28 -14.40 -5.68 -17.29
CA ASP A 28 -13.86 -4.95 -18.43
C ASP A 28 -12.33 -4.80 -18.38
N LEU A 29 -11.68 -5.28 -17.30
CA LEU A 29 -10.23 -5.13 -17.05
C LEU A 29 -9.75 -3.66 -17.14
N THR A 30 -10.58 -2.74 -16.66
CA THR A 30 -10.34 -1.29 -16.68
C THR A 30 -9.92 -0.74 -15.32
N GLY A 31 -10.18 -1.48 -14.25
CA GLY A 31 -9.72 -1.20 -12.90
C GLY A 31 -8.34 -1.79 -12.64
N ALA A 32 -7.70 -1.30 -11.57
CA ALA A 32 -6.47 -1.87 -11.08
C ALA A 32 -6.50 -1.95 -9.55
N VAL A 33 -5.90 -3.00 -9.01
CA VAL A 33 -5.70 -3.18 -7.57
C VAL A 33 -4.22 -3.33 -7.29
N GLY A 34 -3.77 -2.75 -6.19
CA GLY A 34 -2.43 -2.93 -5.65
C GLY A 34 -2.53 -3.22 -4.16
N VAL A 35 -1.74 -4.16 -3.65
CA VAL A 35 -1.62 -4.43 -2.22
C VAL A 35 -0.16 -4.46 -1.84
N ASP A 36 0.12 -3.99 -0.64
CA ASP A 36 1.42 -4.11 -0.05
C ASP A 36 1.38 -4.45 1.45
N ILE A 37 2.47 -5.05 1.93
CA ILE A 37 2.70 -5.41 3.33
C ILE A 37 4.16 -5.19 3.68
N GLU A 38 4.43 -4.53 4.81
CA GLU A 38 5.79 -4.19 5.26
C GLU A 38 5.90 -4.26 6.78
N ASP A 39 7.10 -4.49 7.29
CA ASP A 39 7.46 -4.30 8.70
C ASP A 39 8.28 -3.01 8.89
N GLU A 40 8.65 -2.68 10.13
CA GLU A 40 9.45 -1.48 10.40
C GLU A 40 10.86 -1.55 9.81
N SER A 41 11.42 -2.76 9.68
CA SER A 41 12.79 -2.98 9.23
C SER A 41 12.99 -2.61 7.76
N SER A 42 11.95 -2.72 6.93
CA SER A 42 12.01 -2.32 5.52
C SER A 42 12.21 -0.82 5.32
N THR A 43 11.96 -0.02 6.36
CA THR A 43 12.13 1.44 6.35
C THR A 43 13.25 1.94 7.27
N ALA A 44 14.02 1.02 7.85
CA ALA A 44 15.02 1.30 8.89
C ALA A 44 16.42 1.65 8.33
N PHE A 45 16.49 2.31 7.17
CA PHE A 45 17.77 2.72 6.56
C PHE A 45 17.97 4.24 6.56
N GLU A 46 19.24 4.65 6.56
CA GLU A 46 19.61 6.06 6.49
C GLU A 46 19.15 6.67 5.16
N GLY A 47 18.56 7.86 5.20
CA GLY A 47 18.07 8.53 3.99
C GLY A 47 16.62 8.18 3.60
N PHE A 48 15.96 7.23 4.28
CA PHE A 48 14.56 6.87 3.99
C PHE A 48 13.64 8.10 3.88
N ASP A 49 13.65 8.98 4.89
CA ASP A 49 12.82 10.19 4.89
C ASP A 49 13.18 11.12 3.72
N ALA A 50 14.47 11.21 3.38
CA ALA A 50 14.99 12.11 2.35
C ALA A 50 14.75 11.61 0.92
N GLU A 51 14.61 10.31 0.72
CA GLU A 51 14.49 9.70 -0.61
C GLU A 51 13.06 9.26 -0.93
N LEU A 52 12.28 8.84 0.08
CA LEU A 52 10.99 8.19 -0.14
C LEU A 52 9.78 9.02 0.32
N LEU A 53 9.96 9.97 1.23
CA LEU A 53 8.86 10.78 1.75
C LEU A 53 8.76 12.14 1.02
N THR A 54 7.52 12.57 0.80
CA THR A 54 7.21 13.95 0.41
C THR A 54 7.54 14.93 1.55
N ASP A 55 7.63 16.23 1.25
CA ASP A 55 7.79 17.25 2.30
C ASP A 55 6.63 17.27 3.31
N GLY A 56 5.42 16.88 2.88
CA GLY A 56 4.26 16.71 3.77
C GLY A 56 4.44 15.57 4.75
N GLU A 57 4.84 14.41 4.23
CA GLU A 57 5.08 13.18 4.99
C GLU A 57 6.28 13.30 5.94
N ARG A 58 7.35 13.99 5.52
CA ARG A 58 8.49 14.30 6.40
C ARG A 58 8.06 15.14 7.58
N ARG A 59 7.28 16.21 7.35
CA ARG A 59 6.76 17.05 8.44
C ARG A 59 5.87 16.25 9.38
N LEU A 60 5.01 15.38 8.85
CA LEU A 60 4.19 14.47 9.66
C LEU A 60 5.07 13.55 10.52
N THR A 61 6.10 12.96 9.94
CA THR A 61 7.04 12.07 10.64
C THR A 61 7.83 12.81 11.72
N LEU A 62 8.30 14.02 11.45
CA LEU A 62 9.00 14.87 12.43
C LEU A 62 8.10 15.24 13.61
N ASN A 63 6.81 15.51 13.36
CA ASN A 63 5.82 15.82 14.39
C ASN A 63 5.30 14.58 15.15
N THR A 64 5.66 13.38 14.72
CA THR A 64 5.29 12.12 15.38
C THR A 64 6.33 11.79 16.47
N PRO A 65 5.90 11.31 17.66
CA PRO A 65 6.81 10.85 18.71
C PRO A 65 7.84 9.85 18.17
N GLU A 66 9.09 9.97 18.60
CA GLU A 66 10.21 9.21 18.04
C GLU A 66 9.97 7.69 18.00
N HIS A 67 9.41 7.14 19.09
CA HIS A 67 9.07 5.72 19.20
C HIS A 67 7.99 5.24 18.22
N SER A 68 7.19 6.15 17.64
CA SER A 68 6.13 5.83 16.68
C SER A 68 6.54 6.10 15.23
N ARG A 69 7.71 6.71 14.99
CA ARG A 69 8.18 7.04 13.64
C ARG A 69 8.45 5.81 12.77
N PRO A 70 9.09 4.73 13.25
CA PRO A 70 9.30 3.53 12.43
C PRO A 70 7.98 2.94 11.93
N ARG A 71 6.99 2.82 12.81
CA ARG A 71 5.62 2.39 12.45
C ARG A 71 4.99 3.28 11.39
N LEU A 72 5.09 4.59 11.54
CA LEU A 72 4.55 5.54 10.56
C LEU A 72 5.27 5.45 9.21
N ARG A 73 6.60 5.29 9.20
CA ARG A 73 7.38 5.09 7.97
C ARG A 73 6.93 3.85 7.22
N ALA A 74 6.82 2.71 7.91
CA ALA A 74 6.29 1.48 7.32
C ALA A 74 4.89 1.71 6.72
N GLN A 75 3.98 2.36 7.46
CA GLN A 75 2.63 2.66 6.96
C GLN A 75 2.63 3.55 5.70
N LEU A 76 3.45 4.60 5.66
CA LEU A 76 3.57 5.47 4.49
C LEU A 76 4.17 4.72 3.31
N TRP A 77 5.19 3.91 3.56
CA TRP A 77 5.83 3.09 2.53
C TRP A 77 4.86 2.08 1.92
N THR A 78 4.16 1.30 2.75
CA THR A 78 3.16 0.33 2.29
C THR A 78 2.07 0.99 1.47
N ARG A 79 1.62 2.20 1.86
CA ARG A 79 0.62 2.96 1.09
C ARG A 79 1.16 3.38 -0.28
N LYS A 80 2.41 3.84 -0.37
CA LYS A 80 3.06 4.20 -1.65
C LYS A 80 3.18 2.99 -2.56
N GLU A 81 3.73 1.88 -2.07
CA GLU A 81 3.90 0.65 -2.84
C GLU A 81 2.56 0.09 -3.32
N ALA A 82 1.53 0.06 -2.46
CA ALA A 82 0.20 -0.36 -2.88
C ALA A 82 -0.34 0.52 -4.03
N LEU A 83 -0.19 1.85 -3.95
CA LEU A 83 -0.62 2.77 -5.00
C LEU A 83 0.20 2.61 -6.29
N LEU A 84 1.51 2.45 -6.19
CA LEU A 84 2.41 2.25 -7.33
C LEU A 84 2.15 0.92 -8.05
N LYS A 85 1.83 -0.14 -7.29
CA LYS A 85 1.38 -1.44 -7.83
C LYS A 85 0.06 -1.29 -8.59
N ALA A 86 -0.91 -0.58 -8.03
CA ALA A 86 -2.18 -0.32 -8.70
C ALA A 86 -1.98 0.53 -9.98
N LEU A 87 -1.07 1.51 -9.96
CA LEU A 87 -0.74 2.33 -11.14
C LEU A 87 0.00 1.54 -12.24
N GLY A 88 0.56 0.37 -11.91
CA GLY A 88 1.39 -0.41 -12.83
C GLY A 88 2.71 0.27 -13.22
N THR A 89 3.11 1.33 -12.52
CA THR A 89 4.32 2.11 -12.86
C THR A 89 5.58 1.56 -12.20
N GLY A 90 5.44 0.73 -11.15
CA GLY A 90 6.56 0.38 -10.27
C GLY A 90 7.28 1.64 -9.77
N LEU A 91 8.59 1.55 -9.53
CA LEU A 91 9.45 2.67 -9.12
C LEU A 91 9.84 3.63 -10.26
N ALA A 92 9.20 3.55 -11.43
CA ALA A 92 9.44 4.52 -12.51
C ALA A 92 8.99 5.94 -12.13
N ARG A 93 8.15 6.08 -11.09
CA ARG A 93 7.86 7.35 -10.43
C ARG A 93 8.65 7.44 -9.12
N GLU A 94 9.28 8.58 -8.90
CA GLU A 94 10.00 8.84 -7.66
C GLU A 94 9.03 8.81 -6.46
N PRO A 95 9.25 7.96 -5.44
CA PRO A 95 8.31 7.81 -4.33
C PRO A 95 8.10 9.10 -3.52
N ASN A 96 9.10 9.97 -3.45
CA ASN A 96 9.02 11.29 -2.81
C ASN A 96 8.13 12.31 -3.57
N SER A 97 7.64 11.96 -4.76
CA SER A 97 6.73 12.80 -5.56
C SER A 97 5.25 12.45 -5.34
N ILE A 98 4.96 11.37 -4.60
CA ILE A 98 3.60 10.84 -4.39
C ILE A 98 3.22 10.98 -2.93
N ASP A 99 2.30 11.90 -2.61
CA ASP A 99 1.76 12.01 -1.25
C ASP A 99 0.63 11.02 -1.02
N VAL A 100 0.75 10.19 0.01
CA VAL A 100 -0.26 9.18 0.34
C VAL A 100 -0.97 9.44 1.67
N VAL A 101 -0.74 10.56 2.35
CA VAL A 101 -1.33 10.82 3.67
C VAL A 101 -2.86 10.81 3.61
N ALA A 102 -3.42 11.50 2.61
CA ALA A 102 -4.85 11.64 2.42
C ALA A 102 -5.34 11.17 1.04
N ASP A 103 -4.53 10.37 0.33
CA ASP A 103 -4.93 9.87 -1.00
C ASP A 103 -6.10 8.87 -0.86
N PRO A 104 -7.29 9.18 -1.43
CA PRO A 104 -8.48 8.36 -1.26
C PRO A 104 -8.40 7.02 -2.01
N ARG A 105 -7.43 6.85 -2.91
CA ARG A 105 -7.26 5.63 -3.68
C ARG A 105 -6.59 4.52 -2.89
N VAL A 106 -5.93 4.84 -1.77
CA VAL A 106 -5.21 3.89 -0.94
C VAL A 106 -5.70 3.89 0.51
N ARG A 107 -5.97 2.69 1.02
CA ARG A 107 -6.52 2.43 2.35
C ARG A 107 -5.57 1.54 3.14
N SER A 108 -5.24 1.97 4.36
CA SER A 108 -4.54 1.11 5.32
C SER A 108 -5.52 0.12 5.95
N MET A 109 -5.08 -1.11 6.14
CA MET A 109 -5.86 -2.21 6.70
C MET A 109 -5.30 -2.59 8.07
N ALA A 110 -6.19 -2.91 9.01
CA ALA A 110 -5.79 -3.53 10.26
C ALA A 110 -5.20 -4.93 9.96
N PRO A 111 -4.03 -5.30 10.49
CA PRO A 111 -3.43 -6.61 10.25
C PRO A 111 -4.22 -7.77 10.88
N GLU A 112 -4.80 -7.57 12.06
CA GLU A 112 -5.38 -8.63 12.87
C GLU A 112 -6.57 -9.33 12.19
N PRO A 113 -7.53 -8.63 11.56
CA PRO A 113 -8.61 -9.27 10.80
C PRO A 113 -8.13 -10.06 9.58
N LEU A 114 -6.91 -9.80 9.10
CA LEU A 114 -6.27 -10.53 8.01
C LEU A 114 -5.45 -11.74 8.50
N GLY A 115 -5.43 -11.99 9.81
CA GLY A 115 -4.61 -13.03 10.43
C GLY A 115 -3.12 -12.70 10.46
N LEU A 116 -2.76 -11.41 10.33
CA LEU A 116 -1.37 -10.94 10.27
C LEU A 116 -0.91 -10.40 11.65
N PRO A 117 0.40 -10.45 11.94
CA PRO A 117 0.99 -9.79 13.10
C PRO A 117 0.68 -8.28 13.15
N ALA A 118 0.44 -7.77 14.35
CA ALA A 118 0.02 -6.37 14.57
C ALA A 118 1.09 -5.33 14.22
N ASP A 119 2.36 -5.75 14.18
CA ASP A 119 3.53 -4.96 13.81
C ASP A 119 3.73 -4.84 12.29
N LEU A 120 2.97 -5.58 11.47
CA LEU A 120 2.95 -5.39 10.01
C LEU A 120 2.05 -4.22 9.62
N ALA A 121 2.46 -3.45 8.62
CA ALA A 121 1.66 -2.44 7.96
C ALA A 121 1.09 -3.05 6.68
N VAL A 122 -0.19 -2.82 6.40
CA VAL A 122 -0.87 -3.34 5.20
C VAL A 122 -1.65 -2.21 4.55
N ALA A 123 -1.55 -2.09 3.23
CA ALA A 123 -2.36 -1.15 2.47
C ALA A 123 -2.84 -1.76 1.16
N VAL A 124 -4.04 -1.36 0.73
CA VAL A 124 -4.60 -1.69 -0.58
C VAL A 124 -4.95 -0.40 -1.31
N ALA A 125 -4.64 -0.34 -2.59
CA ALA A 125 -5.04 0.72 -3.49
C ALA A 125 -5.92 0.18 -4.62
N TRP A 126 -6.88 1.01 -5.04
CA TRP A 126 -7.75 0.73 -6.19
C TRP A 126 -7.76 1.93 -7.14
N LEU A 127 -7.59 1.68 -8.43
CA LEU A 127 -7.75 2.67 -9.49
C LEU A 127 -8.96 2.29 -10.32
N ALA A 128 -9.93 3.20 -10.39
CA ALA A 128 -11.23 3.00 -11.02
C ALA A 128 -12.05 1.82 -10.44
N VAL A 129 -13.26 2.15 -10.00
CA VAL A 129 -14.38 1.20 -9.99
C VAL A 129 -15.45 1.86 -10.89
N PRO A 130 -16.16 1.12 -11.78
CA PRO A 130 -17.07 1.69 -12.77
C PRO A 130 -18.15 2.58 -12.13
N PRO A 131 -18.84 3.46 -12.90
CA PRO A 131 -19.84 4.34 -12.33
C PRO A 131 -20.90 3.56 -11.56
N LEU A 132 -21.33 4.13 -10.44
CA LEU A 132 -22.41 3.60 -9.59
C LEU A 132 -23.62 3.21 -10.45
N ARG A 133 -24.12 1.98 -10.26
CA ARG A 133 -25.50 1.63 -10.63
C ARG A 133 -26.43 1.87 -9.45
#